data_AF-A0A533W2S5-F1
#
_entry.id   AF-A0A533W2S5-F1
#
_cell.length_a   1.000
_cell.length_b   1.000
_cell.length_c   1.000
_cell.angle_alpha   90.00
_cell.angle_beta   90.00
_cell.angle_gamma   90.00
#
_symmetry.space_group_name_H-M   'P 1'
#
loop_
_entity.id
_entity.type
_entity.pdbx_description
1 polymer ?
#
loop_
_entity_poly.entity_id
_entity_poly.type
_entity_poly.pdbx_seq_one_letter_code
_entity_poly.pdbx_strand_id
1 'polypeptide(L)'
;MKVMEKMEEAYQKRDEAYFVKVLNTESSLVLRVHAVCILAEVGGENSTETLADVLLHDADPLVRHEAAFSLGQIGLSKANGPLERAVMTDPEAIVRHEAAAALGSIGNPSAKKVLRLALEDRDEIVRNSARTSLFNLDFLKRYSVGRTARERAPRP
;
A
#
# COMPACT_ATOMS: atom_id res chain seq x y z
N MET A 1 3.67 -18.25 22.48
CA MET A 1 2.26 -18.57 22.78
C MET A 1 1.51 -17.36 23.34
N LYS A 2 1.95 -16.75 24.46
CA LYS A 2 1.28 -15.59 25.08
C LYS A 2 1.07 -14.34 24.20
N VAL A 3 1.95 -14.06 23.23
CA VAL A 3 1.78 -12.87 22.36
C VAL A 3 0.64 -13.08 21.35
N MET A 4 0.49 -14.30 20.80
CA MET A 4 -0.57 -14.60 19.84
C MET A 4 -1.96 -14.57 20.50
N GLU A 5 -2.11 -15.14 21.69
CA GLU A 5 -3.35 -15.05 22.47
C GLU A 5 -3.74 -13.59 22.72
N LYS A 6 -2.78 -12.74 23.08
CA LYS A 6 -3.01 -11.30 23.26
C LYS A 6 -3.33 -10.58 21.95
N MET A 7 -2.72 -10.97 20.84
CA MET A 7 -3.05 -10.42 19.52
C MET A 7 -4.50 -10.75 19.14
N GLU A 8 -4.98 -11.96 19.44
CA GLU A 8 -6.38 -12.35 19.22
C GLU A 8 -7.33 -11.50 20.08
N GLU A 9 -7.04 -11.33 21.37
CA GLU A 9 -7.84 -10.46 22.24
C GLU A 9 -7.85 -9.00 21.77
N ALA A 10 -6.68 -8.47 21.39
CA ALA A 10 -6.53 -7.11 20.88
C ALA A 10 -7.28 -6.92 19.55
N TYR A 11 -7.27 -7.94 18.68
CA TYR A 11 -7.99 -7.94 17.42
C TYR A 11 -9.51 -7.80 17.65
N GLN A 12 -10.07 -8.63 18.54
CA GLN A 12 -11.50 -8.57 18.88
C GLN A 12 -11.91 -7.21 19.47
N LYS A 13 -10.99 -6.56 20.20
CA LYS A 13 -11.21 -5.23 20.80
C LYS A 13 -10.87 -4.07 19.85
N ARG A 14 -10.36 -4.35 18.64
CA ARG A 14 -9.81 -3.36 17.71
C ARG A 14 -8.77 -2.43 18.37
N ASP A 15 -7.92 -2.98 19.22
CA ASP A 15 -6.87 -2.24 19.92
C ASP A 15 -5.68 -1.98 18.99
N GLU A 16 -5.77 -0.91 18.21
CA GLU A 16 -4.71 -0.46 17.28
C GLU A 16 -3.38 -0.24 18.02
N ALA A 17 -3.42 0.33 19.23
CA ALA A 17 -2.22 0.66 20.00
C ALA A 17 -1.41 -0.59 20.36
N TYR A 18 -2.09 -1.72 20.61
CA TYR A 18 -1.41 -2.99 20.84
C TYR A 18 -0.61 -3.47 19.62
N PHE A 19 -1.15 -3.33 18.41
CA PHE A 19 -0.43 -3.75 17.20
C PHE A 19 0.72 -2.81 16.86
N VAL A 20 0.58 -1.50 17.11
CA VAL A 20 1.71 -0.56 17.05
C VAL A 20 2.81 -0.96 18.04
N LYS A 21 2.43 -1.39 19.25
CA LYS A 21 3.40 -1.93 20.21
C LYS A 21 4.10 -3.18 19.68
N VAL A 22 3.36 -4.13 19.09
CA VAL A 22 3.96 -5.35 18.50
C VAL A 22 5.02 -4.99 17.44
N LEU A 23 4.73 -4.03 16.57
CA LEU A 23 5.68 -3.57 15.55
C LEU A 23 7.00 -3.06 16.15
N ASN A 24 6.92 -2.37 17.28
CA ASN A 24 8.04 -1.70 17.93
C ASN A 24 8.81 -2.58 18.92
N THR A 25 8.17 -3.59 19.51
CA THR A 25 8.78 -4.38 20.61
C THR A 25 9.12 -5.81 20.23
N GLU A 26 8.41 -6.41 19.28
CA GLU A 26 8.66 -7.79 18.89
C GLU A 26 9.74 -7.86 17.81
N SER A 27 10.75 -8.71 17.98
CA SER A 27 11.77 -8.95 16.95
C SER A 27 11.32 -9.94 15.87
N SER A 28 10.25 -10.70 16.15
CA SER A 28 9.73 -11.72 15.24
C SER A 28 9.08 -11.10 14.01
N LEU A 29 9.66 -11.33 12.84
CA LEU A 29 9.11 -10.86 11.56
C LEU A 29 7.68 -11.34 11.34
N VAL A 30 7.39 -12.59 11.71
CA VAL A 30 6.04 -13.15 11.58
C VAL A 30 5.03 -12.33 12.38
N LEU A 31 5.35 -11.98 13.63
CA LEU A 31 4.44 -11.21 14.48
C LEU A 31 4.25 -9.77 13.96
N ARG A 32 5.33 -9.15 13.49
CA ARG A 32 5.30 -7.78 12.96
C ARG A 32 4.51 -7.70 11.65
N VAL A 33 4.73 -8.63 10.72
CA VAL A 33 3.95 -8.75 9.48
C VAL A 33 2.46 -8.93 9.81
N HIS A 34 2.11 -9.83 10.72
CA HIS A 34 0.71 -9.99 11.13
C HIS A 34 0.15 -8.71 11.78
N ALA A 35 0.95 -7.98 12.57
CA ALA A 35 0.52 -6.71 13.14
C ALA A 35 0.25 -5.64 12.08
N VAL A 36 1.04 -5.60 10.99
CA VAL A 36 0.78 -4.73 9.83
C VAL A 36 -0.57 -5.08 9.19
N CYS A 37 -0.81 -6.35 8.86
CA CYS A 37 -2.07 -6.77 8.24
C CYS A 37 -3.27 -6.42 9.12
N ILE A 38 -3.16 -6.72 10.41
CA ILE A 38 -4.23 -6.46 11.38
C ILE A 38 -4.47 -4.95 11.52
N LEU A 39 -3.44 -4.12 11.59
CA LEU A 39 -3.59 -2.65 11.64
C LEU A 39 -4.35 -2.11 10.43
N ALA A 40 -4.09 -2.66 9.25
CA ALA A 40 -4.82 -2.28 8.04
C ALA A 40 -6.31 -2.65 8.16
N GLU A 41 -6.62 -3.84 8.66
CA GLU A 41 -7.99 -4.33 8.82
C GLU A 41 -8.77 -3.62 9.93
N VAL A 42 -8.16 -3.42 11.10
CA VAL A 42 -8.85 -2.85 12.27
C VAL A 42 -8.81 -1.32 12.29
N GLY A 43 -7.73 -0.71 11.81
CA GLY A 43 -7.57 0.75 11.77
C GLY A 43 -8.07 1.38 10.47
N GLY A 44 -8.04 0.65 9.35
CA GLY A 44 -8.46 1.16 8.04
C GLY A 44 -7.81 2.50 7.70
N GLU A 45 -8.62 3.55 7.59
CA GLU A 45 -8.13 4.89 7.31
C GLU A 45 -7.23 5.46 8.41
N ASN A 46 -7.46 5.10 9.68
CA ASN A 46 -6.71 5.63 10.83
C ASN A 46 -5.28 5.10 10.87
N SER A 47 -5.05 3.86 10.40
CA SER A 47 -3.73 3.23 10.44
C SER A 47 -2.81 3.67 9.30
N THR A 48 -3.30 4.42 8.31
CA THR A 48 -2.52 4.78 7.13
C THR A 48 -1.25 5.57 7.45
N GLU A 49 -1.26 6.47 8.44
CA GLU A 49 -0.06 7.22 8.82
C GLU A 49 0.98 6.31 9.47
N THR A 50 0.54 5.44 10.38
CA THR A 50 1.38 4.41 10.99
C THR A 50 1.98 3.48 9.93
N LEU A 51 1.17 3.00 8.99
CA LEU A 51 1.63 2.12 7.92
C LEU A 51 2.60 2.82 6.96
N ALA A 52 2.40 4.12 6.71
CA ALA A 52 3.35 4.93 5.95
C ALA A 52 4.70 5.08 6.68
N ASP A 53 4.69 5.24 8.00
CA ASP A 53 5.92 5.26 8.81
C ASP A 53 6.65 3.92 8.74
N VAL A 54 5.93 2.80 8.92
CA VAL A 54 6.47 1.44 8.79
C VAL A 54 7.09 1.22 7.41
N LEU A 55 6.39 1.60 6.33
CA LEU A 55 6.91 1.50 4.96
C LEU A 55 8.25 2.23 4.77
N LEU A 56 8.47 3.35 5.46
CA LEU A 56 9.65 4.18 5.23
C LEU A 56 10.81 3.87 6.19
N HIS A 57 10.51 3.27 7.35
CA HIS A 57 11.46 3.23 8.46
C HIS A 57 11.67 1.86 9.07
N ASP A 58 10.85 0.86 8.74
CA ASP A 58 11.07 -0.49 9.27
C ASP A 58 12.39 -1.09 8.76
N ALA A 59 13.17 -1.67 9.66
CA ALA A 59 14.46 -2.25 9.32
C ALA A 59 14.33 -3.45 8.35
N ASP A 60 13.23 -4.19 8.44
CA ASP A 60 13.05 -5.41 7.65
C ASP A 60 12.23 -5.16 6.37
N PRO A 61 12.74 -5.53 5.19
CA PRO A 61 12.05 -5.26 3.94
C PRO A 61 10.75 -6.05 3.75
N LEU A 62 10.55 -7.19 4.42
CA LEU A 62 9.28 -7.91 4.38
C LEU A 62 8.19 -7.13 5.11
N VAL A 63 8.54 -6.49 6.23
CA VAL A 63 7.59 -5.64 6.97
C VAL A 63 7.28 -4.38 6.18
N ARG A 64 8.27 -3.74 5.54
CA ARG A 64 8.03 -2.61 4.62
C ARG A 64 7.17 -2.99 3.42
N HIS A 65 7.43 -4.15 2.81
CA HIS A 65 6.63 -4.69 1.72
C HIS A 65 5.17 -4.87 2.15
N GLU A 66 4.92 -5.51 3.29
CA GLU A 66 3.57 -5.71 3.80
C GLU A 66 2.85 -4.38 4.07
N ALA A 67 3.58 -3.38 4.56
CA ALA A 67 3.03 -2.04 4.76
C ALA A 67 2.64 -1.37 3.44
N ALA A 68 3.45 -1.48 2.38
CA ALA A 68 3.09 -1.02 1.04
C ALA A 68 1.82 -1.70 0.51
N PHE A 69 1.75 -3.04 0.63
CA PHE A 69 0.59 -3.81 0.22
C PHE A 69 -0.67 -3.33 0.94
N SER A 70 -0.59 -3.22 2.28
CA SER A 70 -1.68 -2.79 3.14
C SER A 70 -2.17 -1.37 2.81
N LEU A 71 -1.26 -0.43 2.55
CA LEU A 71 -1.60 0.94 2.10
C LEU A 71 -2.34 0.92 0.76
N GLY A 72 -1.93 0.05 -0.15
CA GLY A 72 -2.61 -0.18 -1.43
C GLY A 72 -4.04 -0.70 -1.27
N GLN A 73 -4.27 -1.63 -0.33
CA GLN A 73 -5.60 -2.16 -0.01
C GLN A 73 -6.50 -1.10 0.64
N ILE A 74 -5.95 -0.26 1.52
CA ILE A 74 -6.68 0.85 2.14
C ILE A 74 -7.11 1.88 1.09
N GLY A 75 -6.31 2.09 0.04
CA GLY A 75 -6.73 2.85 -1.14
C GLY A 75 -6.78 4.38 -0.95
N LEU A 76 -6.21 4.91 0.13
CA LEU A 76 -6.24 6.35 0.41
C LEU A 76 -5.08 7.10 -0.25
N SER A 77 -5.41 8.18 -0.96
CA SER A 77 -4.43 9.03 -1.65
C SER A 77 -3.40 9.70 -0.73
N LYS A 78 -3.66 9.79 0.58
CA LYS A 78 -2.69 10.30 1.56
C LYS A 78 -1.43 9.41 1.68
N ALA A 79 -1.53 8.14 1.28
CA ALA A 79 -0.40 7.22 1.21
C ALA A 79 0.51 7.43 -0.02
N ASN A 80 0.08 8.24 -1.01
CA ASN A 80 0.84 8.42 -2.25
C ASN A 80 2.26 8.90 -2.03
N GLY A 81 2.47 9.93 -1.20
CA GLY A 81 3.79 10.49 -0.95
C GLY A 81 4.79 9.46 -0.41
N PRO A 82 4.47 8.74 0.68
CA PRO A 82 5.26 7.62 1.20
C PRO A 82 5.52 6.52 0.16
N LEU A 83 4.49 6.08 -0.57
CA LEU A 83 4.63 5.05 -1.60
C LEU A 83 5.52 5.51 -2.77
N GLU A 84 5.33 6.74 -3.25
CA GLU A 84 6.17 7.35 -4.28
C GLU A 84 7.64 7.42 -3.84
N ARG A 85 7.89 7.75 -2.57
CA ARG A 85 9.24 7.71 -2.00
C ARG A 85 9.81 6.29 -1.99
N ALA A 86 9.06 5.30 -1.50
CA ALA A 86 9.49 3.91 -1.46
C ALA A 86 9.86 3.37 -2.85
N VAL A 87 9.03 3.65 -3.88
CA VAL A 87 9.34 3.29 -5.28
C VAL A 87 10.68 3.88 -5.75
N MET A 88 11.04 5.07 -5.30
CA MET A 88 12.25 5.75 -5.78
C MET A 88 13.50 5.43 -4.97
N THR A 89 13.36 5.09 -3.69
CA THR A 89 14.50 5.08 -2.76
C THR A 89 14.68 3.79 -1.96
N ASP A 90 13.70 2.87 -1.93
CA ASP A 90 13.87 1.65 -1.14
C ASP A 90 14.98 0.77 -1.75
N PRO A 91 15.96 0.29 -0.95
CA PRO A 91 17.04 -0.53 -1.46
C PRO A 91 16.54 -1.87 -2.03
N GLU A 92 15.44 -2.40 -1.50
CA GLU A 92 14.96 -3.73 -1.81
C GLU A 92 13.91 -3.71 -2.91
N ALA A 93 14.15 -4.50 -3.96
CA ALA A 93 13.28 -4.58 -5.12
C ALA A 93 11.86 -5.03 -4.75
N ILE A 94 11.73 -5.85 -3.69
CA ILE A 94 10.45 -6.31 -3.18
C ILE A 94 9.57 -5.15 -2.70
N VAL A 95 10.14 -4.20 -1.98
CA VAL A 95 9.40 -3.05 -1.48
C VAL A 95 9.07 -2.10 -2.62
N ARG A 96 10.01 -1.85 -3.55
CA ARG A 96 9.77 -0.98 -4.70
C ARG A 96 8.66 -1.49 -5.60
N HIS A 97 8.61 -2.80 -5.90
CA HIS A 97 7.53 -3.34 -6.75
C HIS A 97 6.18 -3.23 -6.06
N GLU A 98 6.13 -3.47 -4.75
CA GLU A 98 4.88 -3.47 -4.00
C GLU A 98 4.34 -2.06 -3.84
N ALA A 99 5.23 -1.10 -3.57
CA ALA A 99 4.87 0.32 -3.56
C ALA A 99 4.36 0.78 -4.94
N ALA A 100 4.97 0.31 -6.04
CA ALA A 100 4.50 0.61 -7.39
C ALA A 100 3.12 -0.01 -7.69
N ALA A 101 2.88 -1.23 -7.22
CA ALA A 101 1.57 -1.90 -7.33
C ALA A 101 0.49 -1.15 -6.52
N ALA A 102 0.79 -0.80 -5.27
CA ALA A 102 -0.09 -0.05 -4.38
C ALA A 102 -0.50 1.32 -4.96
N LEU A 103 0.43 2.06 -5.59
CA LEU A 103 0.09 3.30 -6.31
C LEU A 103 -0.91 3.07 -7.45
N GLY A 104 -0.81 1.95 -8.15
CA GLY A 104 -1.77 1.54 -9.18
C GLY A 104 -3.15 1.22 -8.59
N SER A 105 -3.18 0.52 -7.46
CA SER A 105 -4.41 0.18 -6.73
C SER A 105 -5.13 1.41 -6.16
N ILE A 106 -4.39 2.38 -5.60
CA ILE A 106 -4.97 3.64 -5.11
C ILE A 106 -5.58 4.47 -6.25
N GLY A 107 -5.05 4.34 -7.48
CA GLY A 107 -5.69 4.92 -8.65
C GLY A 107 -5.46 6.43 -8.85
N ASN A 108 -4.63 7.09 -8.02
CA ASN A 108 -4.41 8.53 -8.10
C ASN A 108 -3.46 8.87 -9.28
N PRO A 109 -3.89 9.72 -10.24
CA PRO A 109 -3.09 10.09 -11.41
C PRO A 109 -1.74 10.77 -11.12
N SER A 110 -1.53 11.35 -9.92
CA SER A 110 -0.24 11.97 -9.56
C SER A 110 0.92 10.98 -9.64
N ALA A 111 0.65 9.71 -9.33
CA ALA A 111 1.64 8.64 -9.28
C ALA A 111 2.26 8.32 -10.66
N LYS A 112 1.64 8.75 -11.77
CA LYS A 112 2.13 8.46 -13.14
C LYS A 112 3.56 8.92 -13.37
N LYS A 113 3.99 10.02 -12.73
CA LYS A 113 5.36 10.52 -12.90
C LYS A 113 6.36 9.51 -12.34
N VAL A 114 6.16 9.07 -11.10
CA VAL A 114 7.04 8.10 -10.42
C VAL A 114 6.97 6.73 -11.09
N LEU A 115 5.77 6.26 -11.45
CA LEU A 115 5.62 4.98 -12.14
C LEU A 115 6.31 4.95 -13.51
N ARG A 116 6.38 6.09 -14.24
CA ARG A 116 7.17 6.15 -15.49
C ARG A 116 8.67 6.05 -15.23
N LEU A 117 9.18 6.61 -14.14
CA LEU A 117 10.58 6.44 -13.76
C LEU A 117 10.88 4.98 -13.39
N ALA A 118 9.95 4.33 -12.69
CA ALA A 118 10.06 2.92 -12.31
C ALA A 118 10.05 1.93 -13.50
N LEU A 119 9.69 2.37 -14.71
CA LEU A 119 9.87 1.57 -15.93
C LEU A 119 11.35 1.34 -16.29
N GLU A 120 12.24 2.18 -15.78
CA GLU A 120 13.69 2.10 -15.97
C GLU A 120 14.40 1.50 -14.74
N ASP A 121 13.64 0.96 -13.77
CA ASP A 121 14.22 0.32 -12.60
C ASP A 121 15.12 -0.87 -13.00
N ARG A 122 16.21 -1.07 -12.26
CA ARG A 122 17.17 -2.16 -12.51
C ARG A 122 16.51 -3.55 -12.41
N ASP A 123 15.51 -3.68 -11.53
CA ASP A 123 14.87 -4.95 -11.21
C ASP A 123 13.60 -5.14 -12.04
N GLU A 124 13.48 -6.28 -12.73
CA GLU A 124 12.39 -6.54 -13.68
C GLU A 124 11.00 -6.52 -13.02
N ILE A 125 10.92 -7.02 -11.78
CA ILE A 125 9.67 -7.05 -11.01
C ILE A 125 9.10 -5.64 -10.80
N VAL A 126 9.97 -4.65 -10.58
CA VAL A 126 9.56 -3.25 -10.39
C VAL A 126 9.05 -2.68 -11.71
N ARG A 127 9.77 -2.92 -12.83
CA ARG A 127 9.34 -2.50 -14.17
C ARG A 127 7.98 -3.09 -14.56
N ASN A 128 7.74 -4.36 -14.24
CA ASN A 128 6.49 -5.04 -14.52
C ASN A 128 5.33 -4.48 -13.68
N SER A 129 5.53 -4.26 -12.38
CA SER A 129 4.55 -3.58 -11.53
C SER A 129 4.23 -2.18 -12.04
N ALA A 130 5.24 -1.39 -12.40
CA ALA A 130 5.06 -0.05 -12.96
C ALA A 130 4.24 -0.04 -14.25
N ARG A 131 4.50 -0.98 -15.17
CA ARG A 131 3.73 -1.13 -16.42
C ARG A 131 2.26 -1.44 -16.14
N THR A 132 1.99 -2.40 -15.25
CA THR A 132 0.63 -2.78 -14.85
C THR A 132 -0.10 -1.62 -14.18
N SER A 133 0.56 -0.94 -13.23
CA SER A 133 -0.03 0.21 -12.53
C SER A 133 -0.34 1.37 -13.48
N LEU A 134 0.56 1.68 -14.43
CA LEU A 134 0.29 2.70 -15.45
C LEU A 134 -0.91 2.34 -16.33
N PHE A 135 -1.02 1.07 -16.75
CA PHE A 135 -2.18 0.58 -17.47
C PHE A 135 -3.46 0.76 -16.65
N ASN A 136 -3.45 0.38 -15.37
CA ASN A 136 -4.59 0.54 -14.46
C ASN A 136 -5.01 2.01 -14.31
N LEU A 137 -4.06 2.94 -14.16
CA LEU A 137 -4.36 4.37 -14.07
C LEU A 137 -4.94 4.94 -15.37
N ASP A 138 -4.50 4.45 -16.53
CA ASP A 138 -5.06 4.85 -17.83
C ASP A 138 -6.45 4.24 -18.05
N PHE A 139 -6.64 2.99 -17.65
CA PHE A 139 -7.94 2.32 -17.64
C PHE A 139 -8.93 3.11 -16.76
N LEU A 140 -8.63 3.34 -15.48
CA LEU A 140 -9.50 4.09 -14.57
C LEU A 140 -9.85 5.49 -15.09
N LYS A 141 -8.92 6.19 -15.73
CA LYS A 141 -9.20 7.49 -16.36
C LYS A 141 -10.22 7.38 -17.51
N ARG A 142 -10.08 6.38 -18.39
CA ARG A 142 -10.99 6.20 -19.53
C ARG A 142 -12.40 5.82 -19.10
N TYR A 143 -12.54 4.98 -18.07
CA TYR A 143 -13.84 4.53 -17.58
C TYR A 143 -14.53 5.51 -16.62
N SER A 144 -13.78 6.33 -15.88
CA SER A 144 -14.37 7.40 -15.04
C SER A 144 -14.97 8.53 -15.88
N VAL A 145 -14.37 8.86 -17.04
CA VAL A 145 -14.88 9.89 -17.96
C VAL A 145 -16.02 9.38 -18.87
N GLY A 146 -16.16 8.05 -19.03
CA GLY A 146 -17.17 7.43 -19.89
C GLY A 146 -18.63 7.54 -19.40
N ARG A 147 -18.86 7.91 -18.13
CA ARG A 147 -20.22 8.05 -17.56
C ARG A 147 -20.89 9.41 -17.84
N THR A 148 -20.19 10.42 -18.36
CA THR A 148 -20.78 11.78 -18.49
C THR A 148 -21.21 12.19 -19.90
N ALA A 149 -21.09 11.34 -20.93
CA ALA A 149 -21.49 11.71 -22.30
C ALA A 149 -22.52 10.80 -22.98
N ARG A 150 -22.66 9.52 -22.59
CA ARG A 150 -23.56 8.57 -23.27
C ARG A 150 -24.97 8.45 -22.69
N GLU A 151 -25.26 9.07 -21.54
CA GLU A 151 -26.58 9.01 -20.89
C GLU A 151 -27.46 10.27 -21.09
N ARG A 152 -27.07 11.19 -21.99
CA ARG A 152 -27.83 12.44 -22.29
C ARG A 152 -28.39 12.55 -23.71
N ALA A 153 -28.51 11.45 -24.46
CA ALA A 153 -29.31 11.45 -25.68
C ALA A 153 -30.76 11.04 -25.32
N PRO A 154 -31.80 11.79 -25.72
CA PRO A 154 -33.16 11.30 -25.60
C PRO A 154 -33.27 10.04 -26.47
N ARG A 155 -33.83 8.98 -25.88
CA ARG A 155 -34.09 7.71 -26.58
C ARG A 155 -34.98 7.98 -27.80
N PRO A 156 -34.78 7.27 -28.93
CA PRO A 156 -35.85 7.10 -29.90
C PRO A 156 -37.02 6.32 -29.29
#